data_AF-A0A3D2PDZ6-F1
#
_entry.id   AF-A0A3D2PDZ6-F1
#
_cell.length_a   1.000
_cell.length_b   1.000
_cell.length_c   1.000
_cell.angle_alpha   90.00
_cell.angle_beta   90.00
_cell.angle_gamma   90.00
#
_symmetry.space_group_name_H-M   'P 1'
#
loop_
_entity.id
_entity.type
_entity.pdbx_description
1 polymer ?
#
loop_
_entity_poly.entity_id
_entity_poly.type
_entity_poly.pdbx_seq_one_letter_code
_entity_poly.pdbx_strand_id
1 'polypeptide(L)' 'MEKAELRNLLRVFKFAANGERKAQKMYLKAKERFSKHEDCAKLFEWLYNEEAEHEEKLREKYISLKEEKGL' A
#
# COMPACT_ATOMS: atom_id res chain seq x y z
N MET A 1 -21.62 9.95 10.29
CA MET A 1 -20.48 9.18 10.80
C MET A 1 -19.98 9.87 12.06
N GLU A 2 -20.06 9.20 13.18
CA GLU A 2 -19.58 9.68 14.46
C GLU A 2 -18.04 9.81 14.47
N LYS A 3 -17.49 10.66 15.35
CA LYS A 3 -16.02 10.84 15.45
C LYS A 3 -15.27 9.53 15.72
N ALA A 4 -15.89 8.60 16.45
CA ALA A 4 -15.29 7.28 16.72
C ALA A 4 -15.22 6.40 15.46
N GLU A 5 -16.30 6.35 14.69
CA GLU A 5 -16.39 5.62 13.43
C GLU A 5 -15.37 6.15 12.41
N LEU A 6 -15.24 7.48 12.29
CA LEU A 6 -14.25 8.11 11.41
C LEU A 6 -12.81 7.75 11.80
N ARG A 7 -12.48 7.76 13.10
CA ARG A 7 -11.15 7.33 13.56
C ARG A 7 -10.88 5.86 13.26
N ASN A 8 -11.89 5.00 13.38
CA ASN A 8 -11.75 3.59 13.03
C ASN A 8 -11.53 3.42 11.53
N LEU A 9 -12.29 4.13 10.70
CA LEU A 9 -12.10 4.13 9.25
C LEU A 9 -10.69 4.59 8.84
N LEU A 10 -10.21 5.70 9.42
CA LEU A 10 -8.85 6.20 9.19
C LEU A 10 -7.75 5.21 9.63
N ARG A 11 -8.00 4.43 10.69
CA ARG A 11 -7.10 3.33 11.10
C ARG A 11 -7.06 2.20 10.08
N VAL A 12 -8.20 1.87 9.46
CA VAL A 12 -8.26 0.85 8.39
C VAL A 12 -7.39 1.27 7.21
N PHE A 13 -7.48 2.52 6.74
CA PHE A 13 -6.62 3.01 5.65
C PHE A 13 -5.13 2.92 5.99
N LYS A 14 -4.74 3.32 7.22
CA LYS A 14 -3.34 3.18 7.67
C LYS A 14 -2.89 1.73 7.73
N PHE A 15 -3.76 0.83 8.20
CA PHE A 15 -3.47 -0.60 8.28
C PHE A 15 -3.28 -1.19 6.89
N ALA A 16 -4.19 -0.90 5.95
CA ALA A 16 -4.11 -1.34 4.56
C ALA A 16 -2.84 -0.84 3.87
N ALA A 17 -2.51 0.45 3.99
CA ALA A 17 -1.30 1.03 3.40
C ALA A 17 -0.01 0.37 3.94
N ASN A 18 -0.01 -0.03 5.22
CA ASN A 18 1.09 -0.79 5.79
C ASN A 18 1.14 -2.25 5.29
N GLY A 19 -0.02 -2.82 4.92
CA GLY A 19 -0.12 -4.09 4.20
C GLY A 19 0.59 -4.02 2.86
N GLU A 20 0.25 -3.03 2.03
CA GLU A 20 0.89 -2.85 0.72
C GLU A 20 2.40 -2.63 0.83
N ARG A 21 2.83 -1.80 1.78
CA ARG A 21 4.25 -1.58 2.05
C ARG A 21 5.00 -2.86 2.46
N LYS A 22 4.34 -3.78 3.16
CA LYS A 22 4.93 -5.08 3.51
C LYS A 22 5.03 -5.98 2.28
N ALA A 23 4.01 -5.97 1.42
CA ALA A 23 4.02 -6.71 0.16
C ALA A 23 5.12 -6.21 -0.78
N GLN A 24 5.28 -4.88 -0.94
CA GLN A 24 6.40 -4.27 -1.65
C GLN A 24 7.76 -4.80 -1.17
N LYS A 25 8.01 -4.80 0.15
CA LYS A 25 9.26 -5.33 0.73
C LYS A 25 9.45 -6.82 0.45
N MET A 26 8.37 -7.60 0.43
CA MET A 26 8.41 -9.02 0.09
C MET A 26 8.80 -9.21 -1.38
N TYR A 27 8.18 -8.48 -2.31
CA TYR A 27 8.49 -8.57 -3.73
C TYR A 27 9.89 -8.08 -4.06
N LEU A 28 10.38 -7.04 -3.39
CA LEU A 28 11.77 -6.59 -3.55
C LEU A 28 12.77 -7.69 -3.16
N LYS A 29 12.55 -8.35 -2.01
CA LYS A 29 13.37 -9.51 -1.59
C LYS A 29 13.24 -10.69 -2.55
N ALA A 30 12.06 -10.93 -3.10
CA ALA A 30 11.85 -11.97 -4.10
C ALA A 30 12.62 -11.66 -5.40
N LYS A 31 12.55 -10.41 -5.90
CA LYS A 31 13.32 -9.95 -7.05
C LYS A 31 14.83 -10.18 -6.85
N GLU A 32 15.36 -9.83 -5.67
CA GLU A 32 16.77 -10.09 -5.33
C GLU A 32 17.11 -11.59 -5.35
N ARG A 33 16.25 -12.42 -4.74
CA ARG A 33 16.42 -13.88 -4.66
C ARG A 33 16.38 -14.55 -6.04
N PHE A 34 15.54 -14.06 -6.94
CA PHE A 34 15.34 -14.61 -8.28
C PHE A 34 16.07 -13.79 -9.36
N SER A 35 17.10 -13.01 -8.99
CA SER A 35 17.83 -12.09 -9.89
C SER A 35 18.48 -12.75 -11.11
N LYS A 36 18.76 -14.05 -11.07
CA LYS A 36 19.28 -14.84 -12.21
C LYS A 36 18.19 -15.31 -13.19
N HIS A 37 16.92 -15.15 -12.84
CA HIS A 37 15.77 -15.54 -13.64
C HIS A 37 15.05 -14.27 -14.09
N GLU A 38 15.39 -13.76 -15.27
CA GLU A 38 14.94 -12.46 -15.76
C GLU A 38 13.41 -12.29 -15.72
N ASP A 39 12.66 -13.30 -16.16
CA ASP A 39 11.20 -13.26 -16.15
C ASP A 39 10.62 -13.18 -14.73
N CYS A 40 11.21 -13.90 -13.77
CA CYS A 40 10.80 -13.82 -12.37
C CYS A 40 11.13 -12.45 -11.78
N ALA A 41 12.31 -11.90 -12.08
CA ALA A 41 12.71 -10.59 -11.60
C ALA A 41 11.78 -9.48 -12.13
N LYS A 42 11.39 -9.54 -13.41
CA LYS A 42 10.41 -8.63 -14.03
C LYS A 42 9.03 -8.77 -13.39
N LEU A 43 8.58 -10.00 -13.13
CA LEU A 43 7.30 -10.24 -12.46
C LEU A 43 7.27 -9.62 -11.06
N PHE A 44 8.32 -9.83 -10.25
CA PHE A 44 8.37 -9.27 -8.90
C PHE A 44 8.54 -7.75 -8.90
N GLU A 45 9.20 -7.17 -9.89
CA GLU A 45 9.22 -5.72 -10.08
C GLU A 45 7.85 -5.15 -10.43
N TRP A 46 7.12 -5.80 -11.34
CA TRP A 46 5.75 -5.41 -11.66
C TRP A 46 4.85 -5.48 -10.43
N LEU A 47 4.88 -6.59 -9.69
CA LEU A 47 4.11 -6.74 -8.44
C LEU A 47 4.49 -5.68 -7.39
N TYR A 48 5.78 -5.36 -7.24
CA TYR A 48 6.21 -4.26 -6.36
C TYR A 48 5.56 -2.93 -6.74
N ASN A 49 5.52 -2.61 -8.04
CA ASN A 49 4.95 -1.35 -8.53
C ASN A 49 3.42 -1.30 -8.32
N GLU A 50 2.70 -2.41 -8.53
CA GLU A 50 1.26 -2.48 -8.25
C GLU A 50 0.95 -2.14 -6.78
N GLU A 51 1.70 -2.73 -5.84
CA GLU A 51 1.49 -2.43 -4.41
C GLU A 51 1.96 -1.02 -4.01
N ALA A 52 2.89 -0.42 -4.75
CA ALA A 52 3.25 0.99 -4.57
C ALA A 52 2.09 1.91 -4.98
N GLU A 53 1.45 1.64 -6.12
CA GLU A 53 0.26 2.38 -6.55
C GLU A 53 -0.92 2.17 -5.59
N HIS A 54 -1.14 0.95 -5.09
CA HIS A 54 -2.17 0.68 -4.08
C HIS A 54 -1.92 1.47 -2.79
N GLU A 55 -0.67 1.51 -2.30
CA GLU A 55 -0.31 2.30 -1.12
C GLU A 55 -0.62 3.79 -1.34
N GLU A 56 -0.27 4.33 -2.51
CA GLU A 56 -0.52 5.73 -2.87
C GLU A 56 -2.02 6.04 -2.90
N LYS A 57 -2.83 5.24 -3.60
CA LYS A 57 -4.29 5.38 -3.66
C LYS A 57 -4.91 5.36 -2.25
N LEU A 58 -4.43 4.49 -1.36
CA LEU A 58 -4.89 4.45 0.04
C LEU A 58 -4.52 5.72 0.82
N ARG A 59 -3.33 6.28 0.59
CA ARG A 59 -2.88 7.55 1.22
C ARG A 59 -3.69 8.73 0.73
N GLU A 60 -3.92 8.83 -0.58
CA GLU A 60 -4.75 9.88 -1.16
C GLU A 60 -6.16 9.86 -0.59
N LYS A 61 -6.79 8.68 -0.53
CA LYS A 61 -8.12 8.52 0.07
C LYS A 61 -8.14 8.85 1.56
N TYR A 62 -7.09 8.50 2.30
CA TYR A 62 -6.94 8.90 3.70
C TYR A 62 -6.89 10.42 3.88
N ILE A 63 -6.15 11.13 3.01
CA ILE A 63 -6.02 12.60 3.05
C ILE A 63 -7.35 13.25 2.69
N SER A 64 -7.94 12.86 1.56
CA SER A 64 -9.25 13.37 1.10
C SER A 64 -10.33 13.16 2.17
N LEU A 65 -10.38 11.99 2.82
CA LEU A 65 -11.35 11.73 3.89
C LEU A 65 -11.10 12.62 5.13
N LYS A 66 -9.86 12.98 5.44
CA LYS A 66 -9.55 13.91 6.54
C LYS A 66 -10.01 15.32 6.22
N GLU A 67 -9.73 15.79 5.01
CA GLU A 67 -10.15 17.10 4.52
C GLU A 67 -11.68 17.24 4.51
N GLU A 68 -12.39 16.25 3.93
CA GLU A 68 -13.87 16.22 3.87
C GLU A 68 -14.55 16.24 5.25
N LYS A 69 -13.86 15.77 6.29
CA LYS A 69 -14.40 15.66 7.65
C LYS A 69 -13.84 16.72 8.60
N GLY A 70 -13.01 17.65 8.10
CA GLY A 70 -12.40 18.71 8.90
C GLY A 70 -11.43 18.21 9.98
N LEU A 71 -10.64 17.16 9.68
CA LEU A 71 -9.67 16.51 10.56
C LEU A 71 -8.21 16.68 10.17
#